data_AF-A0A7W9TL18-F1
#
_entry.id   AF-A0A7W9TL18-F1
#
_cell.length_a   1.000
_cell.length_b   1.000
_cell.length_c   1.000
_cell.angle_alpha   90.00
_cell.angle_beta   90.00
_cell.angle_gamma   90.00
#
_symmetry.space_group_name_H-M   'P 1'
#
loop_
_entity.id
_entity.type
_entity.pdbx_description
1 polymer ?
#
loop_
_entity_poly.entity_id
_entity_poly.type
_entity_poly.pdbx_seq_one_letter_code
_entity_poly.pdbx_strand_id
1 'polypeptide(L)' 'MGLNLNLNLGEPGKHYVRAYTPGDDFYAELIELHRDLSDEQSVQVNARLILLLANHIGDLSILREAMALARRDL' A
#
# COMPACT_ATOMS: atom_id res chain seq x y z
N MET A 1 17.68 5.43 5.25
CA MET A 1 16.71 6.55 5.36
C MET A 1 15.41 5.94 5.86
N GLY A 2 14.78 6.48 6.90
CA GLY A 2 13.65 5.82 7.58
C GLY A 2 12.35 5.83 6.77
N LEU A 3 11.40 4.99 7.16
CA LEU A 3 10.06 4.94 6.57
C LEU A 3 9.34 6.28 6.77
N ASN A 4 8.78 6.83 5.68
CA ASN A 4 7.97 8.04 5.74
C ASN A 4 6.52 7.70 6.10
N LEU A 5 5.99 8.29 7.17
CA LEU A 5 4.63 8.09 7.64
C LEU A 5 3.66 9.22 7.21
N ASN A 6 4.14 10.22 6.49
CA ASN A 6 3.30 11.29 5.97
C ASN A 6 2.49 10.81 4.76
N LEU A 7 1.32 11.43 4.55
CA LEU A 7 0.47 11.15 3.39
C LEU A 7 1.20 11.55 2.10
N ASN A 8 1.62 10.56 1.30
CA ASN A 8 2.42 10.77 0.09
C ASN A 8 1.77 10.15 -1.17
N LEU A 9 0.48 9.81 -1.10
CA LEU A 9 -0.27 9.29 -2.24
C LEU A 9 -0.70 10.46 -3.14
N GLY A 10 -0.45 10.32 -4.44
CA GLY A 10 -0.78 11.32 -5.45
C GLY A 10 -0.17 10.97 -6.81
N GLU A 11 -0.79 11.45 -7.87
CA GLU A 11 -0.31 11.27 -9.24
C GLU A 11 0.54 12.48 -9.68
N PRO A 12 1.70 12.26 -10.33
CA PRO A 12 2.51 13.34 -10.86
C PRO A 12 1.70 14.26 -11.79
N GLY A 13 1.70 15.56 -11.49
CA GLY A 13 0.98 16.57 -12.28
C GLY A 13 -0.52 16.69 -12.00
N LYS A 14 -1.08 15.89 -11.08
CA LYS A 14 -2.47 16.03 -10.65
C LYS A 14 -2.57 16.84 -9.37
N HIS A 15 -3.39 17.88 -9.40
CA HIS A 15 -3.70 18.70 -8.23
C HIS A 15 -5.01 18.23 -7.62
N TYR A 16 -4.93 17.73 -6.40
CA TYR A 16 -6.11 17.31 -5.64
C TYR A 16 -6.60 18.47 -4.80
N VAL A 17 -7.88 18.83 -4.95
CA VAL A 17 -8.54 19.88 -4.14
C VAL A 17 -8.68 19.44 -2.68
N ARG A 18 -8.79 18.12 -2.44
CA ARG A 18 -8.84 17.52 -1.11
C ARG A 18 -7.63 16.59 -0.95
N ALA A 19 -6.84 16.82 0.10
CA ALA A 19 -5.58 16.12 0.32
C ALA A 19 -5.71 14.59 0.46
N TYR A 20 -6.87 14.09 0.90
CA TYR A 20 -7.10 12.67 1.15
C TYR A 20 -7.66 11.89 -0.06
N THR A 21 -8.15 12.60 -1.09
CA THR A 21 -8.74 11.95 -2.28
C THR A 21 -7.84 10.92 -2.96
N PRO A 22 -6.52 11.13 -3.15
CA PRO A 22 -5.66 10.09 -3.72
C PRO A 22 -5.61 8.81 -2.88
N GLY A 23 -5.68 8.94 -1.55
CA GLY A 23 -5.70 7.80 -0.65
C GLY A 23 -7.02 7.04 -0.71
N ASP A 24 -8.14 7.79 -0.76
CA ASP A 24 -9.48 7.21 -0.89
C ASP A 24 -9.63 6.48 -2.24
N ASP A 25 -9.15 7.09 -3.33
CA ASP A 25 -9.17 6.51 -4.68
C ASP A 25 -8.36 5.20 -4.71
N PHE A 26 -7.13 5.22 -4.18
CA PHE A 26 -6.30 4.01 -4.11
C PHE A 26 -6.94 2.91 -3.24
N TYR A 27 -7.56 3.29 -2.11
CA TYR A 27 -8.27 2.34 -1.26
C TYR A 27 -9.47 1.72 -1.97
N ALA A 28 -10.21 2.51 -2.76
CA ALA A 28 -11.29 1.99 -3.59
C ALA A 28 -10.75 0.99 -4.63
N GLU A 29 -9.65 1.30 -5.32
CA GLU A 29 -9.01 0.37 -6.26
C GLU A 29 -8.56 -0.94 -5.60
N LEU A 30 -8.06 -0.88 -4.35
CA LEU A 30 -7.75 -2.08 -3.58
C LEU A 30 -8.99 -2.91 -3.26
N ILE A 31 -10.13 -2.31 -2.96
CA ILE A 31 -11.38 -3.05 -2.76
C ILE A 31 -11.79 -3.74 -4.07
N GLU A 32 -11.73 -3.00 -5.18
CA GLU A 32 -12.08 -3.52 -6.50
C GLU A 32 -11.18 -4.68 -6.93
N LEU A 33 -9.89 -4.65 -6.58
CA LEU A 33 -8.94 -5.74 -6.83
C LEU A 33 -9.39 -7.08 -6.22
N HIS A 34 -10.15 -7.04 -5.13
CA HIS A 34 -10.63 -8.23 -4.42
C HIS A 34 -12.00 -8.70 -4.89
N ARG A 35 -12.66 -7.96 -5.80
CA ARG A 35 -13.99 -8.33 -6.30
C ARG A 35 -13.94 -9.68 -7.01
N ASP A 36 -14.96 -10.50 -6.77
CA ASP A 36 -15.15 -11.83 -7.35
C ASP A 36 -14.06 -12.87 -6.98
N LEU A 37 -13.19 -12.56 -6.02
CA LEU A 37 -12.20 -13.49 -5.47
C LEU A 37 -12.75 -14.22 -4.25
N SER A 38 -12.35 -15.48 -4.08
CA SER A 38 -12.50 -16.17 -2.79
C SER A 38 -11.55 -15.58 -1.74
N ASP A 39 -11.81 -15.86 -0.46
CA ASP A 39 -10.94 -15.43 0.63
C ASP A 39 -9.48 -15.90 0.43
N GLU A 40 -9.30 -17.14 -0.06
CA GLU A 40 -7.96 -17.68 -0.33
C GLU A 40 -7.27 -16.94 -1.48
N GLN A 41 -8.01 -16.63 -2.56
CA GLN A 41 -7.48 -15.85 -3.68
C GLN A 41 -7.16 -14.40 -3.27
N SER A 42 -8.00 -13.80 -2.42
CA SER A 42 -7.78 -12.49 -1.84
C SER A 42 -6.46 -12.42 -1.05
N VAL A 43 -6.20 -13.43 -0.20
CA VAL A 43 -4.91 -13.55 0.51
C VAL A 43 -3.74 -13.72 -0.46
N GLN A 44 -3.89 -14.53 -1.50
CA GLN A 44 -2.83 -14.73 -2.51
C GLN A 44 -2.51 -13.45 -3.27
N VAL A 45 -3.52 -12.67 -3.67
CA VAL A 45 -3.33 -11.39 -4.35
C VAL A 45 -2.62 -10.38 -3.45
N ASN A 46 -3.00 -10.29 -2.17
CA ASN A 46 -2.31 -9.43 -1.21
C ASN A 46 -0.85 -9.83 -1.02
N ALA A 47 -0.55 -11.13 -0.87
CA ALA A 47 0.82 -11.61 -0.77
C ALA A 47 1.65 -11.25 -2.01
N ARG A 48 1.07 -11.41 -3.21
CA ARG A 48 1.72 -11.03 -4.47
C ARG A 48 1.95 -9.52 -4.57
N LEU A 49 0.96 -8.71 -4.20
CA LEU A 49 1.06 -7.25 -4.21
C LEU A 49 2.17 -6.77 -3.26
N ILE A 50 2.23 -7.32 -2.04
CA ILE A 50 3.30 -7.01 -1.07
C ILE A 50 4.68 -7.31 -1.66
N LEU A 51 4.87 -8.46 -2.32
CA LEU A 51 6.14 -8.82 -2.93
C LEU A 51 6.52 -7.91 -4.10
N LEU A 52 5.56 -7.50 -4.93
CA LEU A 52 5.79 -6.55 -6.02
C LEU A 52 6.21 -5.18 -5.49
N LEU A 53 5.52 -4.66 -4.47
CA LEU A 53 5.85 -3.40 -3.81
C LEU A 53 7.21 -3.47 -3.12
N ALA A 54 7.52 -4.59 -2.45
CA ALA A 54 8.82 -4.80 -1.83
C ALA A 54 9.96 -4.79 -2.84
N ASN A 55 9.76 -5.42 -4.01
CA ASN A 55 10.71 -5.38 -5.10
C ASN A 55 10.87 -3.96 -5.68
N HIS A 56 9.78 -3.19 -5.78
CA HIS A 56 9.84 -1.81 -6.25
C HIS A 56 10.59 -0.89 -5.27
N ILE A 57 10.39 -1.08 -3.95
CA ILE A 57 11.08 -0.32 -2.90
C ILE A 57 12.58 -0.67 -2.85
N GLY A 58 12.93 -1.95 -2.94
CA GLY A 58 14.31 -2.46 -3.01
C GLY A 58 15.17 -2.30 -1.75
N ASP A 59 14.80 -1.45 -0.80
CA ASP A 59 15.53 -1.21 0.45
C ASP A 59 15.00 -2.08 1.60
N LEU A 60 15.79 -3.10 1.98
CA LEU A 60 15.47 -4.01 3.08
C LEU A 60 15.35 -3.33 4.45
N SER A 61 16.00 -2.18 4.67
CA SER A 61 15.90 -1.46 5.95
C SER A 61 14.51 -0.82 6.10
N ILE A 62 14.00 -0.20 5.05
CA ILE A 62 12.64 0.37 4.97
C ILE A 62 11.60 -0.74 5.15
N LEU A 63 11.78 -1.88 4.47
CA LEU A 63 10.86 -3.02 4.58
C LEU A 63 10.80 -3.60 5.99
N ARG A 64 11.94 -3.71 6.68
CA ARG A 64 11.99 -4.19 8.07
C ARG A 64 11.31 -3.23 9.03
N GLU A 65 11.50 -1.92 8.86
CA GLU A 65 10.83 -0.90 9.65
C GLU A 65 9.31 -0.95 9.45
N ALA A 66 8.85 -1.07 8.19
CA ALA A 66 7.44 -1.22 7.86
C ALA A 66 6.82 -2.46 8.52
N MET A 67 7.50 -3.62 8.47
CA MET A 67 7.02 -4.84 9.14
C MET A 67 6.96 -4.69 10.66
N ALA A 68 7.92 -4.02 11.28
CA ALA A 68 7.91 -3.78 12.72
C ALA A 68 6.74 -2.87 13.13
N LEU A 69 6.48 -1.82 12.36
CA LEU A 69 5.33 -0.93 12.58
C LEU A 69 3.99 -1.64 12.36
N ALA A 70 3.86 -2.43 11.29
CA ALA A 70 2.64 -3.18 11.00
C ALA A 70 2.27 -4.19 12.10
N ARG A 71 3.26 -4.71 12.87
CA ARG A 71 3.01 -5.60 14.01
C ARG A 71 2.78 -4.88 15.33
N ARG A 72 3.12 -3.60 15.44
CA ARG A 72 3.17 -2.91 16.75
C ARG A 72 1.81 -2.78 17.43
N ASP A 73 0.74 -2.77 16.64
CA ASP A 73 -0.63 -2.47 17.09
C ASP A 73 -1.61 -3.65 16.84
N LEU A 74 -1.07 -4.87 16.73
CA LEU A 74 -1.81 -6.15 16.73
C LEU A 74 -1.75 -6.81 18.11
#